data_AF-A0AAN0NBQ1-F1
#
_entry.id   AF-A0AAN0NBQ1-F1
#
_cell.length_a   1.000
_cell.length_b   1.000
_cell.length_c   1.000
_cell.angle_alpha   90.00
_cell.angle_beta   90.00
_cell.angle_gamma   90.00
#
_symmetry.space_group_name_H-M   'P 1'
#
loop_
_entity.id
_entity.type
_entity.pdbx_description
1 polymer ?
#
loop_
_entity_poly.entity_id
_entity_poly.type
_entity_poly.pdbx_seq_one_letter_code
_entity_poly.pdbx_strand_id
1 'polypeptide(L)'
;MSYFNMFGIDTYQLEVLKDNANAIKTYKKNGFEVTATYNCYKGSVKTKPTTPYEVNLDFGSDVSSLRHLENHHPSFANYIGTPQNQNIYTIQENAEIVAFIAVLNNGSVRHFGYTHPDQLQALLFNASNMYETLTINNIETYVEDVIELLETLGFRAYTYQYQMELTI
;
A
#
# COMPACT_ATOMS: atom_id res chain seq x y z
N MET A 1 24.67 -24.51 6.51
CA MET A 1 23.24 -24.86 6.40
C MET A 1 22.58 -24.32 7.67
N SER A 2 21.78 -23.27 7.55
CA SER A 2 21.13 -22.64 8.72
C SER A 2 19.95 -23.48 9.20
N TYR A 3 19.51 -23.30 10.46
CA TYR A 3 18.29 -23.92 10.99
C TYR A 3 17.07 -23.61 10.12
N PHE A 4 17.01 -22.42 9.54
CA PHE A 4 15.88 -21.94 8.74
C PHE A 4 15.82 -22.58 7.34
N ASN A 5 16.98 -22.91 6.75
CA ASN A 5 17.03 -23.59 5.45
C ASN A 5 16.39 -24.99 5.55
N MET A 6 16.39 -25.62 6.73
CA MET A 6 15.71 -26.91 6.95
C MET A 6 14.18 -26.80 6.86
N PHE A 7 13.62 -25.59 7.00
CA PHE A 7 12.21 -25.28 6.85
C PHE A 7 11.88 -24.62 5.49
N GLY A 8 12.84 -24.61 4.56
CA GLY A 8 12.67 -23.99 3.24
C GLY A 8 12.66 -22.46 3.26
N ILE A 9 13.13 -21.84 4.34
CA ILE A 9 13.35 -20.38 4.39
C ILE A 9 14.76 -20.11 3.85
N ASP A 10 14.83 -19.31 2.79
CA ASP A 10 16.06 -18.96 2.10
C ASP A 10 16.39 -17.45 2.19
N THR A 11 15.48 -16.64 2.75
CA THR A 11 15.60 -15.18 2.74
C THR A 11 15.05 -14.55 4.02
N TYR A 12 15.80 -13.61 4.59
CA TYR A 12 15.30 -12.65 5.57
C TYR A 12 14.98 -11.33 4.88
N GLN A 13 13.87 -10.70 5.29
CA GLN A 13 13.44 -9.42 4.74
C GLN A 13 13.06 -8.46 5.86
N LEU A 14 13.38 -7.18 5.68
CA LEU A 14 12.97 -6.09 6.56
C LEU A 14 12.66 -4.81 5.78
N GLU A 15 11.89 -3.92 6.40
CA GLU A 15 11.67 -2.55 5.92
C GLU A 15 12.26 -1.56 6.93
N VAL A 16 13.09 -0.62 6.47
CA VAL A 16 13.78 0.37 7.33
C VAL A 16 13.58 1.78 6.80
N LEU A 17 13.35 2.74 7.69
CA LEU A 17 13.30 4.17 7.34
C LEU A 17 14.64 4.63 6.76
N LYS A 18 14.62 5.36 5.64
CA LYS A 18 15.85 5.81 4.95
C LYS A 18 16.72 6.73 5.79
N ASP A 19 16.14 7.46 6.73
CA ASP A 19 16.85 8.37 7.64
C ASP A 19 17.53 7.63 8.81
N ASN A 20 17.22 6.34 9.03
CA ASN A 20 17.86 5.53 10.06
C ASN A 20 19.21 4.96 9.59
N ALA A 21 20.18 5.86 9.39
CA ALA A 21 21.52 5.52 8.91
C ALA A 21 22.23 4.47 9.79
N ASN A 22 21.97 4.47 11.10
CA ASN A 22 22.54 3.51 12.04
C ASN A 22 22.02 2.08 11.80
N ALA A 23 20.71 1.92 11.62
CA ALA A 23 20.12 0.63 11.32
C ALA A 23 20.58 0.13 9.94
N ILE A 24 20.54 0.99 8.92
CA ILE A 24 20.99 0.66 7.55
C ILE A 24 22.45 0.18 7.55
N LYS A 25 23.35 0.90 8.24
CA LYS A 25 24.76 0.50 8.36
C LYS A 25 24.91 -0.86 9.04
N THR A 26 24.10 -1.11 10.08
CA THR A 26 24.10 -2.38 10.80
C THR A 26 23.62 -3.52 9.89
N TYR A 27 22.54 -3.34 9.14
CA TYR A 27 22.02 -4.36 8.24
C TYR A 27 23.01 -4.67 7.10
N LYS A 28 23.57 -3.65 6.44
CA LYS A 28 24.61 -3.84 5.41
C LYS A 28 25.84 -4.57 5.95
N LYS A 29 26.28 -4.25 7.16
CA LYS A 29 27.40 -4.96 7.81
C LYS A 29 27.11 -6.45 8.02
N ASN A 30 25.85 -6.81 8.18
CA ASN A 30 25.40 -8.20 8.33
C ASN A 30 24.97 -8.86 7.00
N GLY A 31 25.27 -8.24 5.86
CA GLY A 31 25.03 -8.82 4.53
C GLY A 31 23.66 -8.54 3.92
N PHE A 32 22.82 -7.71 4.54
CA PHE A 32 21.58 -7.28 3.91
C PHE A 32 21.84 -6.28 2.79
N GLU A 33 21.15 -6.46 1.66
CA GLU A 33 21.18 -5.57 0.52
C GLU A 33 19.85 -4.83 0.36
N VAL A 34 19.87 -3.63 -0.21
CA VAL A 34 18.63 -2.89 -0.53
C VAL A 34 18.03 -3.46 -1.81
N THR A 35 16.82 -4.00 -1.75
CA THR A 35 16.13 -4.63 -2.89
C THR A 35 14.96 -3.82 -3.44
N ALA A 36 14.36 -2.96 -2.62
CA ALA A 36 13.33 -2.03 -3.06
C ALA A 36 13.41 -0.69 -2.32
N THR A 37 12.83 0.32 -2.93
CA THR A 37 12.78 1.67 -2.40
C THR A 37 11.34 2.16 -2.42
N TYR A 38 10.89 2.69 -1.28
CA TYR A 38 9.51 3.11 -1.12
C TYR A 38 9.36 4.55 -0.66
N ASN A 39 8.23 5.13 -1.04
CA ASN A 39 7.69 6.38 -0.53
C ASN A 39 6.41 6.09 0.25
N CYS A 40 6.24 6.76 1.39
CA CYS A 40 5.01 6.72 2.18
C CYS A 40 4.33 8.07 2.10
N TYR A 41 3.04 8.06 1.80
CA TYR A 41 2.23 9.25 1.55
C TYR A 41 1.20 9.46 2.65
N LYS A 42 0.94 10.73 2.97
CA LYS A 42 -0.17 11.14 3.84
C LYS A 42 -0.97 12.25 3.20
N GLY A 43 -2.27 12.26 3.41
CA GLY A 43 -3.14 13.26 2.81
C GLY A 43 -4.61 13.02 3.10
N SER A 44 -5.45 13.85 2.49
CA SER A 44 -6.90 13.71 2.53
C SER A 44 -7.46 14.34 1.26
N VAL A 45 -8.30 13.62 0.54
CA VAL A 45 -8.88 14.10 -0.72
C VAL A 45 -10.06 14.99 -0.39
N LYS A 46 -9.97 16.27 -0.78
CA LYS A 46 -11.01 17.28 -0.52
C LYS A 46 -11.90 17.56 -1.73
N THR A 47 -11.38 17.32 -2.92
CA THR A 47 -12.11 17.55 -4.18
C THR A 47 -12.94 16.32 -4.53
N LYS A 48 -14.25 16.51 -4.69
CA LYS A 48 -15.16 15.46 -5.16
C LYS A 48 -14.74 15.00 -6.58
N PRO A 49 -14.79 13.70 -6.89
CA PRO A 49 -14.57 13.21 -8.25
C PRO A 49 -15.59 13.79 -9.23
N THR A 50 -15.16 14.03 -10.46
CA THR A 50 -16.01 14.52 -11.55
C THR A 50 -16.99 13.44 -12.01
N THR A 51 -16.50 12.20 -12.13
CA THR A 51 -17.32 11.02 -12.46
C THR A 51 -18.12 10.59 -11.22
N PRO A 52 -19.45 10.41 -11.33
CA PRO A 52 -20.28 9.98 -10.21
C PRO A 52 -20.19 8.45 -10.03
N TYR A 53 -19.16 7.98 -9.34
CA TYR A 53 -19.08 6.58 -8.92
C TYR A 53 -19.92 6.32 -7.67
N GLU A 54 -20.62 5.19 -7.65
CA GLU A 54 -21.23 4.65 -6.43
C GLU A 54 -20.17 3.84 -5.67
N VAL A 55 -19.86 4.28 -4.45
CA VAL A 55 -18.87 3.63 -3.59
C VAL A 55 -19.59 2.85 -2.50
N ASN A 56 -19.38 1.54 -2.51
CA ASN A 56 -19.88 0.63 -1.49
C ASN A 56 -18.84 0.49 -0.37
N LEU A 57 -19.30 0.34 0.87
CA LEU A 57 -18.47 0.08 2.03
C LEU A 57 -18.86 -1.26 2.65
N ASP A 58 -17.90 -2.15 2.77
CA ASP A 58 -18.00 -3.43 3.48
C ASP A 58 -16.97 -3.51 4.61
N PHE A 59 -17.26 -4.35 5.61
CA PHE A 59 -16.40 -4.61 6.76
C PHE A 59 -15.88 -6.04 6.66
N GLY A 60 -14.58 -6.19 6.42
CA GLY A 60 -14.00 -7.50 6.16
C GLY A 60 -12.48 -7.52 6.32
N SER A 61 -11.89 -8.67 6.02
CA SER A 61 -10.45 -8.89 6.18
C SER A 61 -9.76 -9.45 4.94
N ASP A 62 -10.50 -9.76 3.88
CA ASP A 62 -9.95 -10.44 2.70
C ASP A 62 -10.28 -9.69 1.41
N VAL A 63 -9.22 -9.25 0.73
CA VAL A 63 -9.26 -8.63 -0.60
C VAL A 63 -8.43 -9.44 -1.61
N SER A 64 -8.05 -10.68 -1.28
CA SER A 64 -7.19 -11.53 -2.10
C SER A 64 -7.75 -11.84 -3.48
N SER A 65 -9.08 -11.92 -3.61
CA SER A 65 -9.76 -12.08 -4.90
C SER A 65 -9.61 -10.86 -5.82
N LEU A 66 -9.32 -9.67 -5.27
CA LEU A 66 -9.24 -8.41 -5.99
C LEU A 66 -7.82 -8.06 -6.48
N ARG A 67 -6.83 -8.93 -6.24
CA ARG A 67 -5.43 -8.70 -6.63
C ARG A 67 -5.21 -8.41 -8.10
N HIS A 68 -6.09 -8.92 -8.96
CA HIS A 68 -6.03 -8.69 -10.40
C HIS A 68 -6.26 -7.22 -10.79
N LEU A 69 -6.74 -6.38 -9.85
CA LEU A 69 -6.92 -4.94 -10.02
C LEU A 69 -5.75 -4.10 -9.48
N GLU A 70 -4.80 -4.70 -8.74
CA GLU A 70 -3.70 -3.95 -8.13
C GLU A 70 -2.79 -3.32 -9.21
N ASN A 71 -2.57 -2.01 -9.12
CA ASN A 71 -1.72 -1.27 -10.07
C ASN A 71 -0.25 -1.17 -9.61
N HIS A 72 0.10 -1.80 -8.49
CA HIS A 72 1.45 -1.85 -7.95
C HIS A 72 1.66 -3.15 -7.17
N HIS A 73 2.91 -3.54 -6.96
CA HIS A 73 3.23 -4.66 -6.09
C HIS A 73 3.18 -4.20 -4.63
N PRO A 74 2.35 -4.82 -3.77
CA PRO A 74 2.33 -4.46 -2.36
C PRO A 74 3.66 -4.84 -1.70
N SER A 75 4.17 -3.93 -0.86
CA SER A 75 5.25 -4.27 0.07
C SER A 75 4.88 -5.42 0.98
N PHE A 76 5.86 -6.05 1.62
CA PHE A 76 5.61 -7.15 2.54
C PHE A 76 4.73 -6.75 3.73
N ALA A 77 4.91 -5.55 4.28
CA ALA A 77 4.02 -5.03 5.33
C ALA A 77 2.57 -4.90 4.87
N ASN A 78 2.35 -4.72 3.58
CA ASN A 78 1.04 -4.65 2.93
C ASN A 78 0.71 -5.96 2.21
N TYR A 79 1.26 -7.11 2.59
CA TYR A 79 0.90 -8.38 1.96
C TYR A 79 -0.45 -8.90 2.49
N ILE A 80 -1.34 -9.32 1.58
CA ILE A 80 -2.75 -9.69 1.85
C ILE A 80 -2.87 -10.87 2.83
N GLY A 81 -1.83 -11.69 2.99
CA GLY A 81 -1.82 -12.82 3.91
C GLY A 81 -1.85 -12.47 5.40
N THR A 82 -1.91 -11.18 5.77
CA THR A 82 -2.04 -10.74 7.17
C THR A 82 -3.50 -10.34 7.44
N PRO A 83 -4.31 -11.18 8.12
CA PRO A 83 -5.69 -10.83 8.43
C PRO A 83 -5.71 -9.59 9.32
N GLN A 84 -6.33 -8.53 8.85
CA GLN A 84 -6.60 -7.34 9.65
C GLN A 84 -8.05 -6.94 9.42
N ASN A 85 -8.71 -6.43 10.45
CA ASN A 85 -10.04 -5.84 10.25
C ASN A 85 -9.87 -4.54 9.46
N GLN A 86 -10.48 -4.48 8.28
CA GLN A 86 -10.38 -3.35 7.37
C GLN A 86 -11.76 -2.92 6.88
N ASN A 87 -11.88 -1.64 6.60
CA ASN A 87 -12.98 -1.06 5.85
C ASN A 87 -12.62 -1.18 4.38
N ILE A 88 -13.43 -1.92 3.63
CA ILE A 88 -13.22 -2.19 2.21
C ILE A 88 -14.19 -1.32 1.44
N TYR A 89 -13.66 -0.34 0.71
CA TYR A 89 -14.44 0.49 -0.19
C TYR A 89 -14.31 -0.08 -1.60
N THR A 90 -15.41 -0.24 -2.32
CA THR A 90 -15.42 -0.79 -3.68
C THR A 90 -16.27 0.04 -4.63
N ILE A 91 -15.92 -0.01 -5.92
CA ILE A 91 -16.75 0.45 -7.03
C ILE A 91 -17.11 -0.78 -7.86
N GLN A 92 -18.38 -0.92 -8.18
CA GLN A 92 -18.90 -2.02 -8.99
C GLN A 92 -19.46 -1.52 -10.31
N GLU A 93 -19.14 -2.23 -11.40
CA GLU A 93 -19.71 -2.02 -12.72
C GLU A 93 -20.16 -3.38 -13.28
N ASN A 94 -21.40 -3.48 -13.76
CA ASN A 94 -21.96 -4.72 -14.30
C ASN A 94 -21.82 -5.94 -13.36
N ALA A 95 -22.03 -5.72 -12.06
CA ALA A 95 -21.89 -6.71 -10.97
C ALA A 95 -20.46 -7.19 -10.67
N GLU A 96 -19.44 -6.61 -11.31
CA GLU A 96 -18.03 -6.89 -11.02
C GLU A 96 -17.39 -5.73 -10.25
N ILE A 97 -16.50 -6.04 -9.31
CA ILE A 97 -15.68 -5.01 -8.64
C ILE A 97 -14.60 -4.56 -9.61
N VAL A 98 -14.57 -3.27 -9.91
CA VAL A 98 -13.58 -2.67 -10.85
C VAL A 98 -12.55 -1.80 -10.14
N ALA A 99 -12.80 -1.42 -8.89
CA ALA A 99 -11.83 -0.74 -8.05
C ALA A 99 -12.09 -1.00 -6.57
N PHE A 100 -11.03 -0.94 -5.77
CA PHE A 100 -11.12 -1.08 -4.33
C PHE A 100 -10.02 -0.32 -3.58
N ILE A 101 -10.30 0.04 -2.33
CA ILE A 101 -9.28 0.34 -1.32
C ILE A 101 -9.61 -0.41 -0.03
N ALA A 102 -8.58 -0.87 0.68
CA ALA A 102 -8.72 -1.53 1.97
C ALA A 102 -8.02 -0.69 3.04
N VAL A 103 -8.79 -0.21 4.01
CA VAL A 103 -8.39 0.85 4.96
C VAL A 103 -8.53 0.35 6.39
N LEU A 104 -7.46 0.43 7.18
CA LEU A 104 -7.51 0.14 8.61
C LEU A 104 -8.29 1.21 9.38
N ASN A 105 -8.70 0.88 10.60
CA ASN A 105 -9.43 1.81 11.50
C ASN A 105 -8.66 3.11 11.83
N ASN A 106 -7.36 3.18 11.56
CA ASN A 106 -6.54 4.38 11.76
C ASN A 106 -6.36 5.22 10.46
N GLY A 107 -7.06 4.89 9.37
CA GLY A 107 -6.93 5.58 8.08
C GLY A 107 -5.74 5.09 7.25
N SER A 108 -5.07 4.00 7.61
CA SER A 108 -4.02 3.41 6.79
C SER A 108 -4.62 2.60 5.65
N VAL A 109 -4.43 3.05 4.42
CA VAL A 109 -4.75 2.33 3.19
C VAL A 109 -3.63 1.31 2.95
N ARG A 110 -3.96 0.03 3.02
CA ARG A 110 -3.00 -1.08 2.88
C ARG A 110 -2.99 -1.64 1.47
N HIS A 111 -4.16 -1.71 0.85
CA HIS A 111 -4.34 -2.26 -0.50
C HIS A 111 -5.22 -1.32 -1.31
N PHE A 112 -4.94 -1.27 -2.61
CA PHE A 112 -5.82 -0.63 -3.57
C PHE A 112 -5.57 -1.17 -4.97
N GLY A 113 -6.59 -1.06 -5.80
CA GLY A 113 -6.54 -1.37 -7.21
C GLY A 113 -7.68 -0.68 -7.94
N TYR A 114 -7.49 -0.38 -9.21
CA TYR A 114 -8.46 0.31 -10.05
C TYR A 114 -8.23 0.01 -11.54
N THR A 115 -9.31 0.05 -12.32
CA THR A 115 -9.21 0.02 -13.79
C THR A 115 -9.02 1.42 -14.39
N HIS A 116 -9.53 2.46 -13.72
CA HIS A 116 -9.40 3.86 -14.12
C HIS A 116 -8.95 4.76 -12.95
N PRO A 117 -7.97 5.67 -13.14
CA PRO A 117 -7.44 6.52 -12.08
C PRO A 117 -8.46 7.34 -11.27
N ASP A 118 -9.55 7.79 -11.90
CA ASP A 118 -10.61 8.56 -11.26
C ASP A 118 -11.45 7.73 -10.27
N GLN A 119 -11.45 6.40 -10.40
CA GLN A 119 -12.04 5.49 -9.41
C GLN A 119 -11.27 5.54 -8.09
N LEU A 120 -9.93 5.58 -8.13
CA LEU A 120 -9.13 5.70 -6.91
C LEU A 120 -9.38 7.04 -6.21
N GLN A 121 -9.54 8.13 -6.99
CA GLN A 121 -9.95 9.42 -6.43
C GLN A 121 -11.29 9.30 -5.68
N ALA A 122 -12.30 8.67 -6.29
CA ALA A 122 -13.62 8.51 -5.68
C ALA A 122 -13.57 7.68 -4.38
N LEU A 123 -12.80 6.59 -4.38
CA LEU A 123 -12.59 5.74 -3.20
C LEU A 123 -11.88 6.51 -2.07
N LEU A 124 -10.76 7.19 -2.37
CA LEU A 124 -10.01 7.98 -1.39
C LEU A 124 -10.80 9.19 -0.88
N PHE A 125 -11.64 9.81 -1.72
CA PHE A 125 -12.56 10.87 -1.30
C PHE A 125 -13.59 10.37 -0.29
N ASN A 126 -14.19 9.19 -0.53
CA ASN A 126 -15.14 8.59 0.41
C ASN A 126 -14.47 8.21 1.74
N ALA A 127 -13.28 7.60 1.70
CA ALA A 127 -12.52 7.32 2.91
C ALA A 127 -12.11 8.61 3.65
N SER A 128 -11.76 9.68 2.92
CA SER A 128 -11.40 10.98 3.51
C SER A 128 -12.55 11.69 4.25
N ASN A 129 -13.79 11.25 4.06
CA ASN A 129 -14.94 11.71 4.85
C ASN A 129 -15.03 11.01 6.22
N MET A 130 -14.40 9.84 6.36
CA MET A 130 -14.39 9.05 7.59
C MET A 130 -13.11 9.26 8.41
N TYR A 131 -12.00 9.57 7.74
CA TYR A 131 -10.69 9.75 8.37
C TYR A 131 -10.15 11.15 8.11
N GLU A 132 -9.68 11.83 9.16
CA GLU A 132 -9.07 13.15 9.05
C GLU A 132 -7.85 13.14 8.09
N THR A 133 -7.05 12.08 8.16
CA THR A 133 -5.88 11.85 7.31
C THR A 133 -5.80 10.38 6.94
N LEU A 134 -5.53 10.12 5.66
CA LEU A 134 -5.19 8.81 5.13
C LEU A 134 -3.67 8.67 5.02
N THR A 135 -3.18 7.47 5.27
CA THR A 135 -1.78 7.10 5.01
C THR A 135 -1.72 5.96 4.01
N ILE A 136 -0.82 6.06 3.04
CA ILE A 136 -0.55 5.01 2.06
C ILE A 136 0.94 4.72 2.20
N ASN A 137 1.27 3.57 2.79
CA ASN A 137 2.66 3.21 3.08
C ASN A 137 3.22 2.35 1.97
N ASN A 138 4.53 2.50 1.76
CA ASN A 138 5.35 1.63 0.94
C ASN A 138 4.95 1.54 -0.54
N ILE A 139 4.75 2.67 -1.21
CA ILE A 139 4.62 2.72 -2.67
C ILE A 139 6.00 2.71 -3.30
N GLU A 140 6.24 1.78 -4.23
CA GLU A 140 7.50 1.68 -4.95
C GLU A 140 7.79 2.95 -5.75
N THR A 141 9.04 3.41 -5.70
CA THR A 141 9.42 4.71 -6.30
C THR A 141 9.31 4.76 -7.83
N TYR A 142 9.15 3.62 -8.50
CA TYR A 142 9.04 3.55 -9.96
C TYR A 142 7.59 3.49 -10.45
N VAL A 143 6.60 3.49 -9.56
CA VAL A 143 5.17 3.48 -9.93
C VAL A 143 4.70 4.92 -10.16
N GLU A 144 5.23 5.56 -11.20
CA GLU A 144 5.10 7.00 -11.46
C GLU A 144 3.63 7.44 -11.57
N ASP A 145 2.79 6.70 -12.28
CA ASP A 145 1.37 7.03 -12.47
C ASP A 145 0.60 7.11 -11.14
N VAL A 146 0.87 6.19 -10.21
CA VAL A 146 0.26 6.18 -8.87
C VAL A 146 0.78 7.36 -8.06
N ILE A 147 2.08 7.64 -8.13
CA ILE A 147 2.71 8.74 -7.41
C ILE A 147 2.12 10.07 -7.86
N GLU A 148 2.07 10.31 -9.17
CA GLU A 148 1.50 11.54 -9.75
C GLU A 148 0.04 11.69 -9.32
N LEU A 149 -0.77 10.64 -9.46
CA LEU A 149 -2.17 10.63 -9.04
C LEU A 149 -2.31 11.02 -7.55
N LEU A 150 -1.57 10.39 -6.65
CA LEU A 150 -1.62 10.71 -5.23
C LEU A 150 -1.24 12.18 -4.96
N GLU A 151 -0.21 12.70 -5.62
CA GLU A 151 0.21 14.09 -5.45
C GLU A 151 -0.84 15.08 -5.96
N THR A 152 -1.50 14.80 -7.09
CA THR A 152 -2.61 15.63 -7.59
C THR A 152 -3.81 15.63 -6.65
N LEU A 153 -4.04 14.51 -5.95
CA LEU A 153 -5.11 14.36 -4.96
C LEU A 153 -4.78 14.99 -3.60
N GLY A 154 -3.61 15.62 -3.46
CA GLY A 154 -3.20 16.34 -2.26
C GLY A 154 -2.45 15.50 -1.23
N PHE A 155 -2.04 14.27 -1.59
CA PHE A 155 -1.12 13.51 -0.76
C PHE A 155 0.31 14.06 -0.90
N ARG A 156 1.08 13.95 0.17
CA ARG A 156 2.49 14.31 0.20
C ARG A 156 3.31 13.20 0.81
N ALA A 157 4.46 12.91 0.20
CA ALA A 157 5.43 12.03 0.81
C ALA A 157 5.84 12.59 2.18
N TYR A 158 5.83 11.75 3.22
CA TYR A 158 6.20 12.15 4.58
C TYR A 158 7.33 11.33 5.17
N THR A 159 7.57 10.13 4.65
CA THR A 159 8.73 9.32 4.97
C THR A 159 9.07 8.39 3.81
N TYR A 160 10.25 7.80 3.88
CA TYR A 160 10.81 6.95 2.85
C TYR A 160 11.38 5.70 3.50
N GLN A 161 11.26 4.57 2.82
CA GLN A 161 11.73 3.29 3.34
C GLN A 161 12.58 2.55 2.30
N TYR A 162 13.46 1.68 2.79
CA TYR A 162 14.10 0.63 2.00
C TYR A 162 13.53 -0.72 2.41
N GLN A 163 13.26 -1.58 1.41
CA GLN A 163 13.27 -3.02 1.65
C GLN A 163 14.72 -3.47 1.65
N MET A 164 15.10 -4.28 2.63
CA MET A 164 16.39 -4.94 2.65
C MET A 164 16.23 -6.44 2.82
N GLU A 165 17.02 -7.20 2.07
CA GLU A 165 16.98 -8.67 2.06
C GLU A 165 18.36 -9.28 2.29
N LEU A 166 18.37 -10.45 2.93
CA LEU A 166 19.55 -11.30 3.14
C LEU A 166 19.19 -12.74 2.78
N THR A 167 19.80 -13.26 1.71
CA THR A 167 19.69 -14.68 1.32
C THR A 167 20.58 -15.56 2.22
N ILE A 168 20.08 -16.73 2.64
CA ILE A 168 20.70 -17.63 3.65
C ILE A 168 20.74 -19.11 3.27
#